data_AF-A0A952NRW3-F1
#
_entry.id   AF-A0A952NRW3-F1
#
_cell.length_a   1.000
_cell.length_b   1.000
_cell.length_c   1.000
_cell.angle_alpha   90.00
_cell.angle_beta   90.00
_cell.angle_gamma   90.00
#
_symmetry.space_group_name_H-M   'P 1'
#
loop_
_entity.id
_entity.type
_entity.pdbx_description
1 polymer ?
#
loop_
_entity_poly.entity_id
_entity_poly.type
_entity_poly.pdbx_seq_one_letter_code
_entity_poly.pdbx_strand_id
1 'polypeptide(L)'
;MVTLVSDKELEVKFHIADPAALEQRLVAAGATLLHPRTHEFNLRFDSPNGSLSQAACMLRLRRDTSSHMTFKGPSTTLGGVLARQEIEFDVSNFTQAQKLIEALGFTSRFMYEKHRTTYGLNGLKVTLDEMPYGNFAEIEGTEPEPIQAAAQQLGLNWQQRLPETYISIFRRLKDLYGLRFTDLSFENFAGVEVSLERAGILPADS
;
A
#
# COMPACT_ATOMS: atom_id res chain seq x y z
N MET A 1 18.30 5.54 -27.98
CA MET A 1 18.35 5.88 -26.54
C MET A 1 17.05 5.42 -25.95
N VAL A 2 17.07 4.36 -25.12
CA VAL A 2 15.89 3.99 -24.34
C VAL A 2 15.75 5.07 -23.29
N THR A 3 14.70 5.88 -23.39
CA THR A 3 14.34 6.81 -22.32
C THR A 3 14.07 5.94 -21.09
N LEU A 4 14.98 5.97 -20.12
CA LEU A 4 14.74 5.36 -18.82
C LEU A 4 13.56 6.12 -18.23
N VAL A 5 12.36 5.52 -18.31
CA VAL A 5 11.26 5.90 -17.44
C VAL A 5 11.85 5.81 -16.04
N SER A 6 11.79 6.90 -15.28
CA SER A 6 12.25 6.87 -13.90
C SER A 6 11.34 5.88 -13.18
N ASP A 7 11.87 4.69 -12.84
CA ASP A 7 11.23 3.65 -12.02
C ASP A 7 10.97 4.13 -10.57
N LYS A 8 10.76 5.43 -10.35
CA LYS A 8 10.70 6.04 -9.02
C LYS A 8 9.27 6.40 -8.68
N GLU A 9 8.73 5.71 -7.68
CA GLU A 9 7.43 5.99 -7.09
C GLU A 9 7.61 7.00 -5.95
N LEU A 10 6.79 8.05 -5.92
CA LEU A 10 6.64 8.96 -4.78
C LEU A 10 5.24 8.79 -4.18
N GLU A 11 5.16 8.38 -2.92
CA GLU A 11 3.90 8.12 -2.22
C GLU A 11 3.86 8.69 -0.79
N VAL A 12 2.66 9.06 -0.34
CA VAL A 12 2.36 9.35 1.07
C VAL A 12 1.12 8.58 1.48
N LYS A 13 1.08 8.13 2.74
CA LYS A 13 -0.03 7.34 3.31
C LYS A 13 -0.65 8.04 4.50
N PHE A 14 -1.95 7.90 4.67
CA PHE A 14 -2.73 8.42 5.80
C PHE A 14 -3.68 7.36 6.34
N HIS A 15 -3.89 7.34 7.65
CA HIS A 15 -5.02 6.63 8.25
C HIS A 15 -6.29 7.48 8.14
N ILE A 16 -7.40 6.86 7.78
CA ILE A 16 -8.68 7.51 7.46
C ILE A 16 -9.78 6.96 8.36
N ALA A 17 -10.43 7.82 9.13
CA ALA A 17 -11.56 7.45 9.98
C ALA A 17 -12.85 7.29 9.16
N ASP A 18 -13.11 8.19 8.21
CA ASP A 18 -14.32 8.20 7.39
C ASP A 18 -13.99 8.15 5.89
N PRO A 19 -13.82 6.94 5.32
CA PRO A 19 -13.51 6.79 3.90
C PRO A 19 -14.64 7.31 2.99
N ALA A 20 -15.90 7.31 3.45
CA ALA A 20 -17.02 7.83 2.66
C ALA A 20 -16.96 9.36 2.57
N ALA A 21 -16.64 10.05 3.66
CA ALA A 21 -16.42 11.50 3.64
C ALA A 21 -15.21 11.87 2.77
N LEU A 22 -14.13 11.08 2.80
CA LEU A 22 -12.98 11.31 1.93
C LEU A 22 -13.33 11.10 0.44
N GLU A 23 -14.12 10.07 0.11
CA GLU A 23 -14.63 9.86 -1.24
C GLU A 23 -15.46 11.05 -1.72
N GLN A 24 -16.34 11.60 -0.88
CA GLN A 24 -17.11 12.80 -1.22
C GLN A 24 -16.21 14.00 -1.52
N ARG A 25 -15.12 14.19 -0.75
CA ARG A 25 -14.13 15.25 -1.02
C ARG A 25 -13.37 15.02 -2.32
N LEU A 26 -13.04 13.78 -2.66
CA LEU A 26 -12.43 13.42 -3.94
C LEU A 26 -13.35 13.78 -5.11
N VAL A 27 -14.62 13.38 -5.05
CA VAL A 27 -15.61 13.70 -6.09
C VAL A 27 -15.80 15.21 -6.22
N ALA A 28 -15.93 15.93 -5.11
CA ALA A 28 -16.05 17.39 -5.11
C ALA A 28 -14.80 18.10 -5.67
N ALA A 29 -13.61 17.50 -5.50
CA ALA A 29 -12.36 17.98 -6.06
C ALA A 29 -12.20 17.67 -7.56
N GLY A 30 -13.17 16.99 -8.19
CA GLY A 30 -13.13 16.61 -9.60
C GLY A 30 -12.33 15.35 -9.89
N ALA A 31 -12.10 14.50 -8.89
CA ALA A 31 -11.40 13.24 -9.10
C ALA A 31 -12.22 12.29 -9.98
N THR A 32 -11.55 11.54 -10.84
CA THR A 32 -12.16 10.53 -11.72
C THR A 32 -11.92 9.14 -11.17
N LEU A 33 -12.93 8.27 -11.17
CA LEU A 33 -12.74 6.87 -10.79
C LEU A 33 -11.94 6.15 -11.89
N LEU A 34 -10.75 5.67 -11.55
CA LEU A 34 -9.90 4.89 -12.46
C LEU A 34 -10.14 3.39 -12.29
N HIS A 35 -10.20 2.92 -11.04
CA HIS A 35 -10.47 1.54 -10.71
C HIS A 35 -11.49 1.45 -9.56
N PRO A 36 -12.58 0.69 -9.72
CA PRO A 36 -13.57 0.52 -8.67
C PRO A 36 -13.01 -0.28 -7.49
N ARG A 37 -13.72 -0.25 -6.35
CA ARG A 37 -13.38 -1.04 -5.16
C ARG A 37 -13.20 -2.51 -5.54
N THR A 38 -11.97 -2.99 -5.47
CA THR A 38 -11.57 -4.32 -5.91
C THR A 38 -10.83 -5.04 -4.80
N HIS A 39 -11.14 -6.32 -4.60
CA HIS A 39 -10.38 -7.17 -3.69
C HIS A 39 -9.00 -7.47 -4.28
N GLU A 40 -7.96 -7.16 -3.52
CA GLU A 40 -6.56 -7.35 -3.87
C GLU A 40 -5.94 -8.40 -2.95
N PHE A 41 -5.42 -9.48 -3.53
CA PHE A 41 -4.69 -10.55 -2.87
C PHE A 41 -3.19 -10.43 -3.17
N ASN A 42 -2.35 -10.51 -2.16
CA ASN A 42 -0.91 -10.32 -2.30
C ASN A 42 -0.12 -11.45 -1.65
N LEU A 43 0.85 -12.00 -2.38
CA LEU A 43 1.91 -12.83 -1.84
C LEU A 43 3.22 -12.05 -1.82
N ARG A 44 3.87 -11.95 -0.66
CA ARG A 44 5.24 -11.45 -0.56
C ARG A 44 6.23 -12.59 -0.46
N PHE A 45 7.27 -12.47 -1.27
CA PHE A 45 8.34 -13.44 -1.35
C PHE A 45 9.62 -12.87 -0.76
N ASP A 46 10.40 -13.74 -0.14
CA ASP A 46 11.76 -13.45 0.26
C ASP A 46 12.61 -14.71 0.09
N SER A 47 13.92 -14.53 0.11
CA SER A 47 14.85 -15.65 0.15
C SER A 47 14.75 -16.41 1.47
N PRO A 48 15.30 -17.64 1.55
CA PRO A 48 15.26 -18.44 2.76
C PRO A 48 15.92 -17.76 3.98
N ASN A 49 16.89 -16.87 3.74
CA ASN A 49 17.57 -16.10 4.78
C ASN A 49 17.01 -14.68 4.97
N GLY A 50 15.96 -14.28 4.23
CA GLY A 50 15.31 -12.97 4.39
C GLY A 50 16.11 -11.80 3.83
N SER A 51 16.95 -12.03 2.81
CA SER A 51 17.86 -11.03 2.27
C SER A 51 17.16 -9.81 1.68
N LEU A 52 15.96 -9.94 1.10
CA LEU A 52 15.22 -8.78 0.59
C LEU A 52 14.75 -7.90 1.74
N SER A 53 14.13 -8.47 2.77
CA SER A 53 13.69 -7.73 3.96
C SER A 53 14.86 -7.03 4.66
N GLN A 54 16.02 -7.69 4.77
CA GLN A 54 17.24 -7.10 5.34
C GLN A 54 17.74 -5.91 4.52
N ALA A 55 17.58 -5.95 3.19
CA ALA A 55 17.92 -4.86 2.29
C ALA A 55 16.80 -3.80 2.15
N ALA A 56 15.72 -3.90 2.94
CA ALA A 56 14.52 -3.08 2.82
C ALA A 56 13.86 -3.12 1.42
N CYS A 57 14.01 -4.25 0.72
CA CYS A 57 13.38 -4.54 -0.57
C CYS A 57 12.13 -5.42 -0.39
N MET A 58 11.27 -5.45 -1.42
CA MET A 58 10.07 -6.27 -1.47
C MET A 58 9.93 -6.91 -2.85
N LEU A 59 9.71 -8.23 -2.89
CA LEU A 59 9.19 -8.94 -4.06
C LEU A 59 7.75 -9.36 -3.77
N ARG A 60 6.84 -9.08 -4.71
CA ARG A 60 5.41 -9.32 -4.53
C ARG A 60 4.77 -9.85 -5.81
N LEU A 61 3.86 -10.81 -5.64
CA LEU A 61 2.90 -11.19 -6.67
C LEU A 61 1.50 -10.76 -6.19
N ARG A 62 0.88 -9.82 -6.90
CA ARG A 62 -0.46 -9.31 -6.65
C ARG A 62 -1.46 -9.99 -7.59
N ARG A 63 -2.68 -10.22 -7.11
CA ARG A 63 -3.86 -10.52 -7.93
C ARG A 63 -5.05 -9.68 -7.49
N ASP A 64 -5.65 -9.00 -8.45
CA ASP A 64 -6.91 -8.28 -8.35
C ASP A 64 -7.77 -8.68 -9.56
N THR A 65 -8.18 -7.75 -10.42
CA THR A 65 -8.72 -8.03 -11.76
C THR A 65 -7.69 -8.61 -12.73
N SER A 66 -6.41 -8.35 -12.48
CA SER A 66 -5.25 -8.87 -13.22
C SER A 66 -4.20 -9.39 -12.24
N SER A 67 -3.05 -9.85 -12.73
CA SER A 67 -1.95 -10.28 -11.89
C SER A 67 -0.69 -9.51 -12.24
N HIS A 68 0.06 -9.10 -11.21
CA HIS A 68 1.23 -8.24 -11.38
C HIS A 68 2.37 -8.76 -10.53
N MET A 69 3.57 -8.71 -11.07
CA MET A 69 4.79 -8.90 -10.30
C MET A 69 5.43 -7.54 -10.03
N THR A 70 5.79 -7.31 -8.77
CA THR A 70 6.38 -6.04 -8.33
C THR A 70 7.66 -6.32 -7.57
N PHE A 71 8.73 -5.60 -7.91
CA PHE A 71 9.89 -5.40 -7.05
C PHE A 71 9.91 -3.95 -6.59
N LYS A 72 9.99 -3.73 -5.27
CA LYS A 72 10.25 -2.39 -4.70
C LYS A 72 11.59 -2.39 -3.97
N GLY A 73 12.43 -1.41 -4.29
CA GLY A 73 13.73 -1.19 -3.65
C GLY A 73 13.64 -0.48 -2.30
N PRO A 74 14.79 -0.18 -1.66
CA PRO A 74 14.81 0.57 -0.42
C PRO A 74 14.22 1.97 -0.61
N SER A 75 13.49 2.45 0.41
CA SER A 75 12.87 3.78 0.40
C SER A 75 13.76 4.84 1.02
N THR A 76 13.69 6.04 0.46
CA THR A 76 14.21 7.29 1.02
C THR A 76 13.06 8.28 1.17
N THR A 77 13.30 9.43 1.81
CA THR A 77 12.30 10.49 1.92
C THR A 77 12.75 11.70 1.11
N LEU A 78 11.88 12.19 0.22
CA LEU A 78 12.09 13.41 -0.56
C LEU A 78 10.93 14.37 -0.28
N GLY A 79 11.21 15.55 0.31
CA GLY A 79 10.17 16.53 0.61
C GLY A 79 9.08 16.02 1.57
N GLY A 80 9.39 15.03 2.42
CA GLY A 80 8.41 14.41 3.32
C GLY A 80 7.54 13.32 2.68
N VAL A 81 7.81 12.94 1.43
CA VAL A 81 7.16 11.87 0.66
C VAL A 81 8.12 10.68 0.52
N LEU A 82 7.61 9.46 0.61
CA LEU A 82 8.41 8.24 0.42
C LEU A 82 8.77 8.09 -1.04
N ALA A 83 10.04 7.80 -1.32
CA ALA A 83 10.59 7.69 -2.65
C ALA A 83 11.41 6.41 -2.79
N ARG A 84 11.10 5.56 -3.78
CA ARG A 84 11.80 4.28 -4.00
C ARG A 84 11.75 3.82 -5.44
N GLN A 85 12.63 2.89 -5.80
CA GLN A 85 12.51 2.18 -7.07
C GLN A 85 11.31 1.23 -7.01
N GLU A 86 10.52 1.18 -8.08
CA GLU A 86 9.48 0.20 -8.34
C GLU A 86 9.58 -0.31 -9.77
N ILE A 87 9.65 -1.64 -9.90
CA ILE A 87 9.54 -2.35 -11.16
C ILE A 87 8.26 -3.18 -11.06
N GLU A 88 7.22 -2.79 -11.80
CA GLU A 88 5.94 -3.49 -11.86
C GLU A 88 5.60 -3.86 -13.30
N PHE A 89 5.07 -5.07 -13.50
CA PHE A 89 4.56 -5.51 -14.80
C PHE A 89 3.49 -6.59 -14.67
N ASP A 90 2.68 -6.72 -15.72
CA ASP A 90 1.62 -7.72 -15.81
C ASP A 90 2.19 -9.13 -15.98
N VAL A 91 1.60 -10.09 -15.29
CA VAL A 91 1.84 -11.51 -15.53
C VAL A 91 0.54 -12.17 -15.99
N SER A 92 0.62 -12.93 -17.08
CA SER A 92 -0.57 -13.55 -17.69
C SER A 92 -1.14 -14.71 -16.88
N ASN A 93 -0.36 -15.29 -15.96
CA ASN A 93 -0.80 -16.40 -15.13
C ASN A 93 -0.17 -16.35 -13.73
N PHE A 94 -1.00 -16.07 -12.72
CA PHE A 94 -0.58 -15.99 -11.31
C PHE A 94 0.11 -17.27 -10.81
N THR A 95 -0.47 -18.44 -11.09
CA THR A 95 0.06 -19.72 -10.59
C THR A 95 1.42 -20.04 -11.20
N GLN A 96 1.60 -19.77 -12.50
CA GLN A 96 2.88 -20.00 -13.18
C GLN A 96 3.95 -19.01 -12.71
N ALA A 97 3.58 -17.73 -12.50
CA ALA A 97 4.49 -16.73 -11.92
C ALA A 97 4.94 -17.13 -10.51
N GLN A 98 4.02 -17.58 -9.66
CA GLN A 98 4.36 -18.08 -8.32
C GLN A 98 5.35 -19.26 -8.39
N LYS A 99 5.05 -20.28 -9.22
CA LYS A 99 5.95 -21.44 -9.39
C LYS A 99 7.34 -21.04 -9.89
N LEU A 100 7.42 -20.06 -10.79
CA LEU A 100 8.69 -19.54 -11.29
C LEU A 100 9.51 -18.91 -10.15
N ILE A 101 8.88 -18.04 -9.35
CA ILE A 101 9.54 -17.39 -8.21
C ILE A 101 10.04 -18.43 -7.19
N GLU A 102 9.22 -19.44 -6.90
CA GLU A 102 9.57 -20.54 -6.00
C GLU A 102 10.72 -21.40 -6.55
N ALA A 103 10.72 -21.69 -7.85
CA ALA A 103 11.80 -22.42 -8.52
C ALA A 103 13.14 -21.64 -8.52
N LEU A 104 13.10 -20.30 -8.46
CA LEU A 104 14.29 -19.45 -8.30
C LEU A 104 14.79 -19.40 -6.84
N GLY A 105 14.15 -20.11 -5.92
CA GLY A 105 14.59 -20.26 -4.53
C GLY A 105 13.98 -19.25 -3.56
N PHE A 106 13.05 -18.40 -4.01
CA PHE A 106 12.26 -17.56 -3.11
C PHE A 106 11.11 -18.34 -2.50
N THR A 107 10.64 -17.92 -1.32
CA THR A 107 9.50 -18.55 -0.65
C THR A 107 8.47 -17.51 -0.28
N SER A 108 7.19 -17.85 -0.40
CA SER A 108 6.12 -16.98 0.11
C SER A 108 6.23 -16.91 1.63
N ARG A 109 6.46 -15.71 2.16
CA ARG A 109 6.66 -15.48 3.59
C ARG A 109 5.44 -14.90 4.28
N PHE A 110 4.57 -14.26 3.50
CA PHE A 110 3.49 -13.45 4.04
C PHE A 110 2.44 -13.21 2.97
N MET A 111 1.19 -13.47 3.31
CA MET A 111 0.04 -13.10 2.50
C MET A 111 -0.70 -11.92 3.13
N TYR A 112 -1.20 -11.03 2.30
CA TYR A 112 -2.16 -10.02 2.75
C TYR A 112 -3.23 -9.68 1.72
N GLU A 113 -4.36 -9.25 2.25
CA GLU A 113 -5.52 -8.81 1.50
C GLU A 113 -5.81 -7.34 1.77
N LYS A 114 -6.47 -6.69 0.81
CA LYS A 114 -7.12 -5.40 0.99
C LYS A 114 -8.23 -5.22 -0.05
N HIS A 115 -9.11 -4.25 0.18
CA HIS A 115 -9.89 -3.69 -0.92
C HIS A 115 -9.30 -2.33 -1.29
N ARG A 116 -9.15 -2.07 -2.59
CA ARG A 116 -8.62 -0.80 -3.10
C ARG A 116 -9.58 -0.19 -4.10
N THR A 117 -9.82 1.10 -3.95
CA THR A 117 -10.42 1.96 -4.97
C THR A 117 -9.37 2.99 -5.40
N THR A 118 -9.27 3.27 -6.70
CA THR A 118 -8.26 4.22 -7.22
C THR A 118 -8.94 5.34 -8.01
N TYR A 119 -8.61 6.58 -7.66
CA TYR A 119 -9.03 7.80 -8.34
C TYR A 119 -7.85 8.52 -8.97
N GLY A 120 -8.10 9.21 -10.07
CA GLY A 120 -7.19 10.17 -10.68
C GLY A 120 -7.57 11.59 -10.25
N LEU A 121 -6.61 12.38 -9.79
CA LEU A 121 -6.81 13.78 -9.41
C LEU A 121 -5.61 14.61 -9.82
N ASN A 122 -5.79 15.51 -10.80
CA ASN A 122 -4.73 16.44 -11.25
C ASN A 122 -3.40 15.74 -11.64
N GLY A 123 -3.48 14.57 -12.28
CA GLY A 123 -2.31 13.77 -12.66
C GLY A 123 -1.72 12.91 -11.54
N LEU A 124 -2.29 12.97 -10.33
CA LEU A 124 -1.97 12.09 -9.21
C LEU A 124 -2.91 10.90 -9.19
N LYS A 125 -2.47 9.82 -8.54
CA LYS A 125 -3.36 8.73 -8.11
C LYS A 125 -3.66 8.90 -6.63
N VAL A 126 -4.93 8.82 -6.27
CA VAL A 126 -5.37 8.73 -4.88
C VAL A 126 -6.06 7.38 -4.69
N THR A 127 -5.57 6.59 -3.75
CA THR A 127 -6.16 5.29 -3.42
C THR A 127 -6.90 5.35 -2.10
N LEU A 128 -8.01 4.64 -2.01
CA LEU A 128 -8.71 4.33 -0.77
C LEU A 128 -8.53 2.84 -0.51
N ASP A 129 -7.78 2.53 0.55
CA ASP A 129 -7.40 1.19 0.95
C ASP A 129 -8.14 0.78 2.22
N GLU A 130 -8.95 -0.27 2.12
CA GLU A 130 -9.55 -0.94 3.25
C GLU A 130 -8.69 -2.17 3.58
N MET A 131 -7.96 -2.08 4.69
CA MET A 131 -7.18 -3.18 5.25
C MET A 131 -8.01 -3.91 6.31
N PRO A 132 -7.69 -5.17 6.64
CA PRO A 132 -8.39 -5.91 7.70
C PRO A 132 -8.45 -5.21 9.08
N TYR A 133 -7.54 -4.26 9.34
CA TYR A 133 -7.46 -3.53 10.62
C TYR A 133 -7.78 -2.03 10.53
N GLY A 134 -8.20 -1.51 9.37
CA GLY A 134 -8.53 -0.08 9.23
C GLY A 134 -8.44 0.45 7.81
N ASN A 135 -8.81 1.71 7.63
CA ASN A 135 -8.86 2.37 6.33
C ASN A 135 -7.72 3.37 6.16
N PHE A 136 -7.24 3.48 4.93
CA PHE A 136 -6.10 4.30 4.57
C PHE A 136 -6.33 4.99 3.24
N ALA A 137 -5.59 6.07 3.02
CA ALA A 137 -5.45 6.66 1.71
C ALA A 137 -3.98 6.79 1.35
N GLU A 138 -3.63 6.51 0.09
CA GLU A 138 -2.31 6.86 -0.46
C GLU A 138 -2.48 7.90 -1.57
N ILE A 139 -1.57 8.87 -1.62
CA ILE A 139 -1.45 9.81 -2.74
C ILE A 139 -0.10 9.58 -3.40
N GLU A 140 -0.13 9.24 -4.68
CA GLU A 140 1.03 8.90 -5.50
C GLU A 140 1.18 9.91 -6.64
N GLY A 141 2.42 10.32 -6.91
CA GLY A 141 2.75 11.26 -7.98
C GLY A 141 4.23 11.22 -8.34
N THR A 142 4.66 12.19 -9.15
CA THR A 142 6.07 12.31 -9.57
C THR A 142 6.86 13.31 -8.74
N GLU A 143 6.19 14.27 -8.10
CA GLU A 143 6.81 15.37 -7.35
C GLU A 143 6.14 15.55 -5.97
N PRO A 144 6.89 15.92 -4.91
CA PRO A 144 6.32 16.07 -3.57
C PRO A 144 5.30 17.20 -3.42
N GLU A 145 5.48 18.31 -4.13
CA GLU A 145 4.66 19.52 -3.96
C GLU A 145 3.20 19.31 -4.40
N PRO A 146 2.90 18.73 -5.58
CA PRO A 146 1.54 18.34 -5.95
C PRO A 146 0.88 17.36 -4.97
N ILE A 147 1.64 16.39 -4.45
CA ILE A 147 1.14 15.41 -3.47
C ILE A 147 0.70 16.11 -2.19
N GLN A 148 1.52 17.04 -1.69
CA GLN A 148 1.19 17.81 -0.50
C GLN A 148 -0.01 18.75 -0.72
N ALA A 149 -0.10 19.39 -1.88
CA ALA A 149 -1.24 20.23 -2.24
C ALA A 149 -2.56 19.41 -2.31
N ALA A 150 -2.51 18.21 -2.89
CA ALA A 150 -3.66 17.32 -2.94
C ALA A 150 -4.08 16.82 -1.55
N ALA A 151 -3.13 16.49 -0.67
CA ALA A 151 -3.43 16.15 0.72
C ALA A 151 -4.18 17.28 1.43
N GLN A 152 -3.71 18.52 1.28
CA GLN A 152 -4.37 19.70 1.85
C GLN A 152 -5.77 19.92 1.25
N GLN A 153 -5.91 19.81 -0.08
CA GLN A 153 -7.20 19.93 -0.77
C GLN A 153 -8.22 18.90 -0.28
N LEU A 154 -7.77 17.68 0.02
CA LEU A 154 -8.58 16.58 0.53
C LEU A 154 -8.78 16.62 2.05
N GLY A 155 -8.35 17.70 2.72
CA GLY A 155 -8.49 17.84 4.17
C GLY A 155 -7.70 16.83 4.97
N LEU A 156 -6.59 16.33 4.43
CA LEU A 156 -5.71 15.38 5.11
C LEU A 156 -4.59 16.14 5.84
N ASN A 157 -4.52 15.92 7.15
CA ASN A 157 -3.49 16.49 7.99
C ASN A 157 -2.11 15.93 7.62
N TRP A 158 -1.29 16.75 6.97
CA TRP A 158 0.06 16.37 6.52
C TRP A 158 0.94 15.86 7.66
N GLN A 159 0.78 16.37 8.88
CA GLN A 159 1.56 15.94 10.03
C GLN A 159 1.24 14.51 10.48
N GLN A 160 0.08 13.96 10.10
CA GLN A 160 -0.36 12.59 10.39
C GLN A 160 -0.02 11.58 9.27
N ARG A 161 0.83 11.96 8.32
CA ARG A 161 1.31 11.03 7.29
C ARG A 161 2.14 9.89 7.90
N LEU A 162 1.97 8.70 7.36
CA LEU A 162 2.58 7.47 7.83
C LEU A 162 3.75 7.06 6.92
N PRO A 163 5.00 7.03 7.44
CA PRO A 163 6.12 6.42 6.73
C PRO A 163 6.04 4.89 6.72
N GLU A 164 5.23 4.28 7.58
CA GLU A 164 5.13 2.84 7.71
C GLU A 164 4.43 2.16 6.52
N THR A 165 4.89 0.94 6.22
CA THR A 165 4.15 0.00 5.37
C THR A 165 2.97 -0.59 6.14
N TYR A 166 1.96 -1.08 5.41
CA TYR A 166 0.85 -1.82 6.01
C TYR A 166 1.32 -3.00 6.88
N ILE A 167 2.39 -3.69 6.47
CA ILE A 167 2.92 -4.83 7.22
C ILE A 167 3.58 -4.41 8.54
N SER A 168 4.30 -3.28 8.55
CA SER A 168 4.87 -2.76 9.80
C SER A 168 3.79 -2.30 10.78
N ILE A 169 2.69 -1.71 10.27
CA ILE A 169 1.52 -1.37 11.10
C ILE A 169 0.89 -2.64 11.67
N PHE A 170 0.67 -3.65 10.81
CA PHE A 170 0.13 -4.93 11.24
C PHE A 170 1.00 -5.60 12.31
N ARG A 171 2.33 -5.68 12.14
CA ARG A 171 3.23 -6.25 13.16
C ARG A 171 3.11 -5.53 14.49
N ARG A 172 3.06 -4.19 14.48
CA ARG A 172 2.84 -3.39 15.71
C ARG A 172 1.52 -3.77 16.39
N LEU A 173 0.45 -3.95 15.62
CA LEU A 173 -0.84 -4.40 16.15
C LEU A 173 -0.78 -5.83 16.70
N LYS A 174 -0.07 -6.74 16.01
CA LYS A 174 0.14 -8.11 16.51
C LYS A 174 0.79 -8.09 17.88
N ASP A 175 1.84 -7.30 18.05
CA ASP A 175 2.58 -7.22 19.30
C ASP A 175 1.72 -6.60 20.41
N LEU A 176 0.98 -5.53 20.09
CA LEU A 176 0.13 -4.83 21.06
C LEU A 176 -1.07 -5.65 21.55
N TYR A 177 -1.68 -6.46 20.66
CA TYR A 177 -2.89 -7.24 20.96
C TYR A 177 -2.63 -8.75 21.11
N GLY A 178 -1.39 -9.20 20.97
CA GLY A 178 -1.03 -10.62 21.08
C GLY A 178 -1.58 -11.52 19.95
N LEU A 179 -1.75 -10.98 18.75
CA LEU A 179 -2.33 -11.70 17.60
C LEU A 179 -1.36 -12.77 17.09
N ARG A 180 -1.85 -14.01 16.94
CA ARG A 180 -1.00 -15.19 16.65
C ARG A 180 -0.97 -15.62 15.19
N PHE A 181 -1.90 -15.16 14.37
CA PHE A 181 -1.93 -15.50 12.95
C PHE A 181 -0.83 -14.79 12.15
N THR A 182 -0.34 -15.43 11.09
CA THR A 182 0.76 -14.90 10.27
C THR A 182 0.26 -13.94 9.21
N ASP A 183 -0.81 -14.33 8.49
CA ASP A 183 -1.28 -13.60 7.32
C ASP A 183 -2.26 -12.48 7.68
N LEU A 184 -2.19 -11.39 6.93
CA LEU A 184 -3.08 -10.23 7.08
C LEU A 184 -4.28 -10.40 6.14
N SER A 185 -5.21 -11.27 6.53
CA SER A 185 -6.45 -11.54 5.79
C SER A 185 -7.67 -10.97 6.52
N PHE A 186 -8.75 -10.73 5.77
CA PHE A 186 -10.03 -10.34 6.38
C PHE A 186 -10.58 -11.45 7.29
N GLU A 187 -10.36 -12.71 6.91
CA GLU A 187 -10.77 -13.88 7.72
C GLU A 187 -10.06 -13.92 9.07
N ASN A 188 -8.75 -13.69 9.13
CA ASN A 188 -7.99 -13.70 10.38
C ASN A 188 -8.41 -12.56 11.34
N PHE A 189 -8.94 -11.48 10.78
CA PHE A 189 -9.46 -10.35 11.54
C PHE A 189 -10.97 -10.45 11.83
N ALA A 190 -11.65 -11.52 11.41
CA ALA A 190 -13.06 -11.70 11.70
C ALA A 190 -13.30 -11.78 13.22
N GLY A 191 -14.04 -10.80 13.76
CA GLY A 191 -14.28 -10.68 15.20
C GLY A 191 -13.09 -10.19 16.02
N VAL A 192 -12.01 -9.72 15.38
CA VAL A 192 -10.86 -9.10 16.04
C VAL A 192 -11.01 -7.59 16.00
N GLU A 193 -11.16 -6.97 17.16
CA GLU A 193 -11.18 -5.51 17.28
C GLU A 193 -9.80 -4.98 17.65
N VAL A 194 -9.28 -4.07 16.84
CA VAL A 194 -8.03 -3.35 17.08
C VAL A 194 -8.25 -1.86 16.91
N SER A 195 -7.52 -1.06 17.71
CA SER A 195 -7.47 0.39 17.59
C SER A 195 -6.10 0.82 17.09
N LEU A 196 -6.09 1.52 15.94
CA LEU A 196 -4.89 2.16 15.39
C LEU A 196 -4.41 3.32 16.26
N GLU A 197 -5.31 4.04 16.94
CA GLU A 197 -4.97 5.10 17.88
C GLU A 197 -4.16 4.56 19.08
N ARG A 198 -4.54 3.39 19.60
CA ARG A 198 -3.73 2.70 20.63
C ARG A 198 -2.34 2.30 20.13
N ALA A 199 -2.16 2.14 18.83
CA ALA A 199 -0.88 1.92 18.17
C ALA A 199 -0.14 3.23 17.79
N GLY A 200 -0.65 4.38 18.26
CA GLY A 200 -0.10 5.71 18.02
C GLY A 200 -0.39 6.28 16.64
N ILE A 201 -1.35 5.71 15.91
CA ILE A 201 -1.73 6.11 14.55
C ILE A 201 -3.08 6.83 14.64
N LEU A 202 -3.05 8.14 14.52
CA LEU A 202 -4.25 8.99 14.52
C LEU A 202 -4.81 9.15 13.10
N PRO A 203 -6.13 9.32 12.95
CA PRO A 203 -6.72 9.70 11.66
C PRO A 203 -6.19 11.04 11.17
N ALA A 204 -6.04 11.16 9.85
CA ALA A 204 -5.59 12.39 9.20
C ALA A 204 -6.77 13.26 8.72
N ASP A 205 -7.99 12.73 8.73
CA ASP A 205 -9.23 13.31 8.21
C ASP A 205 -10.21 13.78 9.30
N SER A 206 -9.74 13.80 10.56
CA SER A 206 -10.47 14.32 11.73
C SER A 206 -10.38 15.83 11.88
#